data_AF-A0A1S1Y5D5-F1
#
_entry.id   AF-A0A1S1Y5D5-F1
#
_cell.length_a   1.000
_cell.length_b   1.000
_cell.length_c   1.000
_cell.angle_alpha   90.00
_cell.angle_beta   90.00
_cell.angle_gamma   90.00
#
_symmetry.space_group_name_H-M   'P 1'
#
loop_
_entity.id
_entity.type
_entity.pdbx_description
1 polymer ?
#
loop_
_entity_poly.entity_id
_entity_poly.type
_entity_poly.pdbx_seq_one_letter_code
_entity_poly.pdbx_strand_id
1 'polypeptide(L)'
;MRFNKHPRFEFTDTHQKRAAIRRRHKREVNKYPLLAFIGEIAPVDEDKEMAARRRKHADDDVHDRRRHAADWRKARRLLREHAEKDGILWYWQTYSLTANPVMLLDLIRNWPQMKASRLAAEQRMNAFRRERGDSALPACKSLTVFLDTLALSPFDESHEVA
;
A
#
# COMPACT_ATOMS: atom_id res chain seq x y z
N MET A 1 -9.94 -8.04 -14.83
CA MET A 1 -9.31 -7.61 -13.56
C MET A 1 -8.70 -6.25 -13.78
N ARG A 2 -8.88 -5.31 -12.84
CA ARG A 2 -8.21 -4.02 -12.88
C ARG A 2 -6.71 -4.22 -12.61
N PHE A 3 -5.86 -3.55 -13.40
CA PHE A 3 -4.41 -3.61 -13.27
C PHE A 3 -3.85 -2.21 -13.32
N ASN A 4 -3.16 -1.78 -12.26
CA ASN A 4 -2.32 -0.60 -12.35
C ASN A 4 -0.95 -0.97 -12.87
N LYS A 5 -0.46 -0.19 -13.83
CA LYS A 5 0.94 -0.29 -14.27
C LYS A 5 1.83 0.04 -13.08
N HIS A 6 2.89 -0.75 -12.89
CA HIS A 6 3.92 -0.40 -11.92
C HIS A 6 4.51 0.96 -12.33
N PRO A 7 4.53 1.95 -11.42
CA PRO A 7 5.03 3.28 -11.75
C PRO A 7 6.51 3.19 -12.11
N ARG A 8 6.96 4.04 -13.02
CA ARG A 8 8.37 4.11 -13.42
C ARG A 8 8.89 5.47 -12.99
N PHE A 9 9.86 5.48 -12.10
CA PHE A 9 10.52 6.69 -11.66
C PHE A 9 12.01 6.54 -11.92
N GLU A 10 12.59 7.53 -12.60
CA GLU A 10 14.03 7.57 -12.79
C GLU A 10 14.69 8.12 -11.53
N PHE A 11 15.86 7.57 -11.17
CA PHE A 11 16.62 8.09 -10.06
C PHE A 11 17.24 9.44 -10.43
N THR A 12 16.63 10.52 -9.94
CA THR A 12 17.18 11.87 -10.09
C THR A 12 18.15 12.17 -8.94
N ASP A 13 19.39 12.53 -9.27
CA ASP A 13 20.31 13.13 -8.32
C ASP A 13 19.87 14.57 -8.05
N THR A 14 19.60 14.89 -6.78
CA THR A 14 19.13 16.21 -6.39
C THR A 14 20.02 16.79 -5.30
N HIS A 15 20.16 18.11 -5.29
CA HIS A 15 20.89 18.83 -4.25
C HIS A 15 20.38 18.48 -2.83
N GLN A 16 19.07 18.24 -2.68
CA GLN A 16 18.48 17.82 -1.40
C GLN A 16 18.95 16.43 -0.95
N LYS A 17 19.06 15.45 -1.86
CA LYS A 17 19.59 14.11 -1.54
C LYS A 17 21.04 14.17 -1.09
N ARG A 18 21.86 14.98 -1.77
CA ARG A 18 23.26 15.25 -1.40
C ARG A 18 23.38 15.95 -0.04
N ALA A 19 22.57 16.98 0.21
CA ALA A 19 22.52 17.64 1.50
C ALA A 19 22.08 16.69 2.64
N ALA A 20 21.17 15.75 2.36
CA ALA A 20 20.77 14.73 3.33
C ALA A 20 21.92 13.77 3.67
N ILE A 21 22.75 13.40 2.69
CA ILE A 21 23.97 12.61 2.89
C ILE A 21 24.94 13.36 3.83
N ARG A 22 25.21 14.64 3.56
CA ARG A 22 26.04 15.49 4.45
C ARG A 22 25.50 15.53 5.88
N ARG A 23 24.18 15.74 6.03
CA ARG A 23 23.53 15.78 7.35
C ARG A 23 23.63 14.45 8.07
N ARG A 24 23.44 13.33 7.37
CA ARG A 24 23.60 11.99 7.92
C ARG A 24 25.04 11.78 8.41
N HIS A 25 26.02 12.07 7.57
CA HIS A 25 27.43 11.93 7.93
C HIS A 25 27.81 12.80 9.14
N LYS A 26 27.36 14.07 9.17
CA LYS A 26 27.55 14.94 10.34
C LYS A 26 26.95 14.34 11.62
N ARG A 27 25.77 13.71 11.55
CA ARG A 27 25.18 13.02 12.70
C ARG A 27 26.01 11.81 13.12
N GLU A 28 26.54 11.02 12.18
CA GLU A 28 27.41 9.88 12.48
C GLU A 28 28.70 10.32 13.18
N VAL A 29 29.36 11.37 12.68
CA VAL A 29 30.56 11.97 13.32
C VAL A 29 30.24 12.48 14.74
N ASN A 30 29.15 13.23 14.90
CA ASN A 30 28.76 13.76 16.21
C ASN A 30 28.37 12.66 17.20
N LYS A 31 27.79 11.56 16.71
CA LYS A 31 27.40 10.41 17.55
C LYS A 31 28.62 9.62 18.03
N TYR A 32 29.68 9.57 17.23
CA TYR A 32 30.89 8.79 17.51
C TYR A 32 32.16 9.64 17.35
N PRO A 33 32.35 10.66 18.20
CA PRO A 33 33.44 11.63 18.04
C PRO A 33 34.83 10.99 18.20
N LEU A 34 34.99 9.98 19.06
CA LEU A 34 36.26 9.26 19.23
C LEU A 34 36.63 8.48 17.98
N LEU A 35 35.66 7.83 17.32
CA LEU A 35 35.87 7.09 16.07
C LEU A 35 36.21 8.04 14.92
N ALA A 36 35.57 9.21 14.88
CA ALA A 36 35.93 10.26 13.94
C ALA A 36 37.37 10.76 14.17
N PHE A 37 37.77 10.94 15.43
CA PHE A 37 39.09 11.42 15.80
C PHE A 37 40.22 10.45 15.39
N ILE A 38 40.01 9.14 15.61
CA ILE A 38 40.98 8.12 15.19
C ILE A 38 40.90 7.77 13.69
N GLY A 39 40.04 8.46 12.93
CA GLY A 39 39.94 8.31 11.47
C GLY A 39 39.14 7.09 10.99
N GLU A 40 38.42 6.39 11.87
CA GLU A 40 37.58 5.25 11.49
C GLU A 40 36.33 5.67 10.71
N ILE A 41 35.89 6.93 10.85
CA ILE A 41 34.82 7.50 10.04
C ILE A 41 35.43 8.19 8.83
N ALA A 42 35.44 7.49 7.69
CA ALA A 42 35.94 8.02 6.43
C ALA A 42 35.12 9.25 5.97
N PRO A 43 35.76 10.23 5.30
CA PRO A 43 35.04 11.36 4.72
C PRO A 43 34.01 10.89 3.70
N VAL A 44 32.88 11.58 3.65
CA VAL A 44 31.79 11.21 2.74
C VAL A 44 32.09 11.67 1.31
N ASP A 45 32.06 10.72 0.38
CA ASP A 45 32.06 10.97 -1.06
C ASP A 45 30.62 10.91 -1.57
N GLU A 46 30.03 12.07 -1.81
CA GLU A 46 28.65 12.21 -2.27
C GLU A 46 28.43 11.62 -3.66
N ASP A 47 29.40 11.74 -4.57
CA ASP A 47 29.26 11.24 -5.92
C ASP A 47 29.25 9.71 -5.92
N LYS A 48 30.13 9.11 -5.13
CA LYS A 48 30.17 7.65 -4.94
C LYS A 48 28.89 7.12 -4.28
N GLU A 49 28.40 7.78 -3.23
CA GLU A 49 27.16 7.40 -2.54
C GLU A 49 25.93 7.55 -3.47
N MET A 50 25.85 8.63 -4.25
CA MET A 50 24.77 8.83 -5.21
C MET A 50 24.82 7.82 -6.36
N ALA A 51 26.02 7.44 -6.83
CA ALA A 51 26.18 6.37 -7.80
C ALA A 51 25.74 5.01 -7.23
N ALA A 52 26.09 4.71 -5.98
CA ALA A 52 25.64 3.49 -5.31
C ALA A 52 24.12 3.44 -5.15
N ARG A 53 23.50 4.56 -4.73
CA ARG A 53 22.03 4.66 -4.62
C ARG A 53 21.33 4.51 -5.96
N ARG A 54 21.91 5.04 -7.04
CA ARG A 54 21.37 4.86 -8.39
C ARG A 54 21.37 3.39 -8.82
N ARG A 55 22.46 2.66 -8.56
CA ARG A 55 22.55 1.23 -8.84
C ARG A 55 21.52 0.46 -8.03
N LYS A 56 21.47 0.73 -6.72
CA LYS A 56 20.49 0.11 -5.82
C LYS A 56 19.06 0.39 -6.26
N HIS A 57 18.73 1.61 -6.65
CA HIS A 57 17.41 1.98 -7.19
C HIS A 57 17.04 1.12 -8.41
N ALA A 58 17.98 0.91 -9.34
CA ALA A 58 17.73 0.05 -10.51
C ALA A 58 17.49 -1.42 -10.12
N ASP A 59 18.25 -1.94 -9.15
CA ASP A 59 18.09 -3.31 -8.65
C ASP A 59 16.75 -3.48 -7.92
N ASP A 60 16.40 -2.52 -7.06
CA ASP A 60 15.15 -2.46 -6.31
C ASP A 60 13.94 -2.39 -7.26
N ASP A 61 14.00 -1.55 -8.31
CA ASP A 61 12.96 -1.46 -9.34
C ASP A 61 12.73 -2.81 -10.05
N VAL A 62 13.79 -3.53 -10.38
CA VAL A 62 13.69 -4.87 -10.98
C VAL A 62 13.10 -5.86 -10.00
N HIS A 63 13.55 -5.84 -8.75
CA HIS A 63 13.07 -6.71 -7.69
C HIS A 63 11.57 -6.49 -7.43
N ASP A 64 11.15 -5.25 -7.27
CA ASP A 64 9.75 -4.89 -7.02
C ASP A 64 8.84 -5.27 -8.18
N ARG A 65 9.28 -5.08 -9.43
CA ARG A 65 8.53 -5.54 -10.60
C ARG A 65 8.35 -7.06 -10.61
N ARG A 66 9.39 -7.81 -10.23
CA ARG A 66 9.33 -9.27 -10.13
C ARG A 66 8.39 -9.70 -9.01
N ARG A 67 8.49 -9.07 -7.83
CA ARG A 67 7.62 -9.33 -6.68
C ARG A 67 6.16 -9.07 -7.04
N HIS A 68 5.87 -7.90 -7.59
CA HIS A 68 4.52 -7.50 -8.01
C HIS A 68 3.92 -8.45 -9.06
N ALA A 69 4.73 -8.94 -10.00
CA ALA A 69 4.29 -9.94 -10.98
C ALA A 69 4.02 -11.31 -10.31
N ALA A 70 4.84 -11.71 -9.34
CA ALA A 70 4.61 -12.93 -8.57
C ALA A 70 3.32 -12.83 -7.73
N ASP A 71 3.09 -11.69 -7.08
CA ASP A 71 1.89 -11.43 -6.28
C ASP A 71 0.63 -11.49 -7.14
N TRP A 72 0.65 -10.93 -8.35
CA TRP A 72 -0.46 -11.09 -9.30
C TRP A 72 -0.75 -12.55 -9.66
N ARG A 73 0.29 -13.35 -9.92
CA ARG A 73 0.11 -14.78 -10.22
C ARG A 73 -0.46 -15.52 -9.02
N LYS A 74 0.04 -15.22 -7.82
CA LYS A 74 -0.44 -15.78 -6.55
C LYS A 74 -1.91 -15.41 -6.31
N ALA A 75 -2.27 -14.15 -6.45
CA ALA A 75 -3.63 -13.66 -6.25
C ALA A 75 -4.62 -14.34 -7.21
N ARG A 76 -4.26 -14.46 -8.49
CA ARG A 76 -5.09 -15.16 -9.48
C ARG A 76 -5.24 -16.65 -9.20
N ARG A 77 -4.20 -17.30 -8.67
CA ARG A 77 -4.28 -18.70 -8.26
C ARG A 77 -5.26 -18.85 -7.09
N LEU A 78 -5.05 -18.11 -6.01
CA LEU A 78 -5.90 -18.16 -4.82
C LEU A 78 -7.35 -17.82 -5.14
N LEU A 79 -7.59 -16.80 -5.97
CA LEU A 79 -8.94 -16.43 -6.37
C LEU A 79 -9.64 -17.53 -7.16
N ARG A 80 -8.93 -18.26 -8.03
CA ARG A 80 -9.53 -19.38 -8.79
C ARG A 80 -9.93 -20.54 -7.89
N GLU A 81 -9.19 -20.76 -6.81
CA GLU A 81 -9.42 -21.80 -5.81
C GLU A 81 -10.49 -21.39 -4.78
N HIS A 82 -10.82 -20.09 -4.68
CA HIS A 82 -11.73 -19.58 -3.69
C HIS A 82 -13.20 -19.86 -4.06
N ALA A 83 -13.98 -20.41 -3.12
CA ALA A 83 -15.39 -20.76 -3.33
C ALA A 83 -16.25 -19.55 -3.74
N GLU A 84 -16.01 -18.39 -3.13
CA GLU A 84 -16.75 -17.15 -3.40
C GLU A 84 -16.06 -16.20 -4.38
N LYS A 85 -15.35 -16.75 -5.38
CA LYS A 85 -14.56 -15.96 -6.35
C LYS A 85 -15.33 -14.81 -7.01
N ASP A 86 -16.60 -15.02 -7.34
CA ASP A 86 -17.40 -14.05 -8.10
C ASP A 86 -17.79 -12.85 -7.22
N GLY A 87 -18.05 -13.09 -5.92
CA GLY A 87 -18.30 -12.03 -4.95
C GLY A 87 -17.05 -11.18 -4.70
N ILE A 88 -15.90 -11.82 -4.55
CA ILE A 88 -14.60 -11.13 -4.42
C ILE A 88 -14.31 -10.31 -5.67
N LEU A 89 -14.52 -10.87 -6.87
CA LEU A 89 -14.29 -10.19 -8.13
C LEU A 89 -15.19 -8.97 -8.32
N TRP A 90 -16.48 -9.11 -7.98
CA TRP A 90 -17.41 -8.00 -8.03
C TRP A 90 -16.94 -6.88 -7.09
N TYR A 91 -16.62 -7.22 -5.85
CA TYR A 91 -16.14 -6.25 -4.86
C TYR A 91 -14.86 -5.55 -5.36
N TRP A 92 -13.88 -6.32 -5.82
CA TRP A 92 -12.63 -5.81 -6.39
C TRP A 92 -12.83 -4.85 -7.56
N GLN A 93 -13.84 -5.10 -8.41
CA GLN A 93 -14.14 -4.22 -9.53
C GLN A 93 -14.81 -2.91 -9.09
N THR A 94 -15.67 -2.97 -8.07
CA THR A 94 -16.40 -1.81 -7.54
C THR A 94 -15.60 -0.95 -6.56
N TYR A 95 -14.59 -1.53 -5.92
CA TYR A 95 -13.85 -0.88 -4.85
C TYR A 95 -13.01 0.30 -5.35
N SER A 96 -13.00 1.44 -4.65
CA SER A 96 -12.34 2.64 -5.15
C SER A 96 -10.81 2.61 -5.05
N LEU A 97 -10.26 1.72 -4.21
CA LEU A 97 -8.82 1.68 -3.95
C LEU A 97 -8.00 1.23 -5.17
N THR A 98 -6.70 1.53 -5.10
CA THR A 98 -5.75 1.28 -6.18
C THR A 98 -5.67 -0.21 -6.54
N ALA A 99 -5.64 -0.49 -7.84
CA ALA A 99 -5.63 -1.86 -8.37
C ALA A 99 -4.24 -2.53 -8.22
N ASN A 100 -3.86 -2.79 -6.98
CA ASN A 100 -2.58 -3.37 -6.54
C ASN A 100 -2.78 -4.85 -6.12
N PRO A 101 -1.90 -5.80 -6.54
CA PRO A 101 -2.00 -7.21 -6.17
C PRO A 101 -1.95 -7.48 -4.67
N VAL A 102 -1.25 -6.64 -3.89
CA VAL A 102 -1.19 -6.77 -2.42
C VAL A 102 -2.60 -6.59 -1.84
N MET A 103 -3.30 -5.53 -2.25
CA MET A 103 -4.67 -5.27 -1.84
C MET A 103 -5.64 -6.39 -2.24
N LEU A 104 -5.44 -6.99 -3.42
CA LEU A 104 -6.25 -8.15 -3.83
C LEU A 104 -5.94 -9.38 -2.98
N LEU A 105 -4.68 -9.64 -2.64
CA LEU A 105 -4.28 -10.74 -1.76
C LEU A 105 -4.88 -10.57 -0.36
N ASP A 106 -4.82 -9.36 0.19
CA ASP A 106 -5.40 -9.03 1.48
C ASP A 106 -6.92 -9.15 1.45
N LEU A 107 -7.57 -8.68 0.39
CA LEU A 107 -9.00 -8.86 0.18
C LEU A 107 -9.40 -10.33 0.18
N ILE A 108 -8.67 -11.18 -0.56
CA ILE A 108 -8.96 -12.63 -0.60
C ILE A 108 -8.79 -13.24 0.80
N ARG A 109 -7.71 -12.88 1.50
CA ARG A 109 -7.42 -13.40 2.86
C ARG A 109 -8.49 -13.00 3.87
N ASN A 110 -8.94 -11.75 3.81
CA ASN A 110 -9.86 -11.16 4.78
C ASN A 110 -11.32 -11.19 4.31
N TRP A 111 -11.61 -11.89 3.21
CA TRP A 111 -12.94 -11.92 2.60
C TRP A 111 -14.07 -12.30 3.58
N PRO A 112 -13.94 -13.31 4.45
CA PRO A 112 -15.01 -13.66 5.39
C PRO A 112 -15.37 -12.49 6.32
N GLN A 113 -14.36 -11.78 6.84
CA GLN A 113 -14.55 -10.63 7.71
C GLN A 113 -15.14 -9.45 6.95
N MET A 114 -14.61 -9.14 5.77
CA MET A 114 -15.12 -8.08 4.89
C MET A 114 -16.60 -8.29 4.54
N LYS A 115 -16.96 -9.53 4.18
CA LYS A 115 -18.33 -9.92 3.87
C LYS A 115 -19.25 -9.74 5.07
N ALA A 116 -18.83 -10.18 6.25
CA ALA A 116 -19.60 -10.03 7.49
C ALA A 116 -19.84 -8.56 7.84
N SER A 117 -18.79 -7.73 7.78
CA SER A 117 -18.89 -6.29 8.05
C SER A 117 -19.84 -5.60 7.07
N ARG A 118 -19.76 -5.96 5.77
CA ARG A 118 -20.67 -5.44 4.75
C ARG A 118 -22.12 -5.84 5.01
N LEU A 119 -22.37 -7.12 5.31
CA LEU A 119 -23.73 -7.60 5.60
C LEU A 119 -24.31 -6.90 6.84
N ALA A 120 -23.51 -6.72 7.89
CA ALA A 120 -23.91 -5.99 9.09
C ALA A 120 -24.25 -4.51 8.77
N ALA A 121 -23.48 -3.87 7.90
CA ALA A 121 -23.77 -2.50 7.45
C ALA A 121 -25.07 -2.42 6.62
N GLU A 122 -25.29 -3.35 5.69
CA GLU A 122 -26.54 -3.45 4.93
C GLU A 122 -27.75 -3.66 5.85
N GLN A 123 -27.62 -4.52 6.87
CA GLN A 123 -28.66 -4.73 7.88
C GLN A 123 -28.97 -3.47 8.69
N ARG A 124 -27.94 -2.75 9.16
CA ARG A 124 -28.11 -1.47 9.87
C ARG A 124 -28.80 -0.42 9.00
N MET A 125 -28.39 -0.30 7.73
CA MET A 125 -29.03 0.62 6.79
C MET A 125 -30.50 0.27 6.53
N ASN A 126 -30.81 -1.03 6.41
CA ASN A 126 -32.20 -1.47 6.21
C ASN A 126 -33.06 -1.25 7.46
N ALA A 127 -32.52 -1.46 8.66
CA ALA A 127 -33.21 -1.15 9.91
C ALA A 127 -33.54 0.35 9.99
N PHE A 128 -32.57 1.20 9.68
CA PHE A 128 -32.74 2.65 9.64
C PHE A 128 -33.78 3.11 8.61
N ARG A 129 -33.82 2.48 7.42
CA ARG A 129 -34.85 2.75 6.41
C ARG A 129 -36.26 2.41 6.92
N ARG A 130 -36.41 1.29 7.63
CA ARG A 130 -37.71 0.87 8.20
C ARG A 130 -38.19 1.85 9.27
N GLU A 131 -37.30 2.33 10.13
CA GLU A 131 -37.63 3.28 11.20
C GLU A 131 -38.08 4.65 10.67
N ARG A 132 -37.55 5.11 9.53
CA ARG A 132 -37.95 6.40 8.93
C ARG A 132 -39.22 6.35 8.08
N GLY A 133 -39.74 5.17 7.74
CA GLY A 133 -40.91 5.04 6.84
C GLY A 133 -40.66 5.48 5.39
N ASP A 134 -39.42 5.85 5.03
CA ASP A 134 -39.05 6.32 3.70
C ASP A 134 -38.82 5.13 2.75
N SER A 135 -39.81 4.82 1.91
CA SER A 135 -39.65 3.91 0.76
C SER A 135 -38.95 4.58 -0.44
N ALA A 136 -38.68 5.89 -0.37
CA ALA A 136 -38.26 6.69 -1.51
C ALA A 136 -37.22 7.76 -1.14
N LEU A 137 -35.96 7.34 -1.00
CA LEU A 137 -34.83 8.23 -1.34
C LEU A 137 -34.13 7.63 -2.57
N PRO A 138 -33.67 8.47 -3.52
CA PRO A 138 -33.13 8.00 -4.78
C PRO A 138 -32.00 7.03 -4.48
N ALA A 139 -31.97 5.91 -5.22
CA ALA A 139 -30.92 4.92 -5.15
C ALA A 139 -29.56 5.63 -5.14
N CYS A 140 -29.00 5.84 -3.94
CA CYS A 140 -27.69 6.44 -3.82
C CYS A 140 -26.77 5.48 -4.55
N LYS A 141 -26.32 5.88 -5.75
CA LYS A 141 -25.31 5.21 -6.58
C LYS A 141 -23.94 5.12 -5.90
N SER A 142 -23.92 5.34 -4.58
CA SER A 142 -22.80 5.53 -3.68
C SER A 142 -22.89 4.53 -2.50
N LEU A 143 -23.59 3.40 -2.66
CA LEU A 143 -23.52 2.28 -1.70
C LEU A 143 -22.06 1.88 -1.42
N THR A 144 -21.19 1.96 -2.43
CA THR A 144 -19.75 1.77 -2.28
C THR A 144 -19.06 2.90 -1.51
N VAL A 145 -19.37 4.16 -1.83
CA VAL A 145 -18.71 5.32 -1.19
C VAL A 145 -19.10 5.43 0.29
N PHE A 146 -20.36 5.16 0.64
CA PHE A 146 -20.86 5.26 2.02
C PHE A 146 -20.42 4.08 2.90
N LEU A 147 -20.30 2.88 2.30
CA LEU A 147 -19.71 1.72 2.99
C LEU A 147 -18.20 1.90 3.21
N ASP A 148 -17.48 2.56 2.30
CA ASP A 148 -16.07 2.93 2.48
C ASP A 148 -15.88 4.04 3.54
N THR A 149 -16.90 4.88 3.79
CA THR A 149 -16.82 5.93 4.85
C THR A 149 -17.27 5.43 6.24
N LEU A 150 -18.17 4.44 6.31
CA LEU A 150 -18.68 3.90 7.57
C LEU A 150 -17.99 2.61 8.03
N ALA A 151 -17.36 1.86 7.11
CA ALA A 151 -16.33 0.91 7.49
C ALA A 151 -15.09 1.74 7.80
N LEU A 152 -14.96 2.16 9.07
CA LEU A 152 -13.66 2.38 9.68
C LEU A 152 -12.67 1.39 9.06
N SER A 153 -11.72 1.94 8.32
CA SER A 153 -10.57 1.27 7.78
C SER A 153 -10.14 0.17 8.76
N PRO A 154 -10.31 -1.14 8.46
CA PRO A 154 -9.58 -2.16 9.20
C PRO A 154 -8.09 -2.13 8.84
N PHE A 155 -7.66 -1.15 8.04
CA PHE A 155 -6.29 -0.87 7.62
C PHE A 155 -5.60 0.19 8.49
N ASP A 156 -6.25 0.71 9.55
CA ASP A 156 -5.55 1.55 10.54
C ASP A 156 -5.06 0.68 11.71
N GLU A 157 -3.82 0.94 12.13
CA GLU A 157 -3.03 0.26 13.17
C GLU A 157 -2.38 -1.07 12.76
N SER A 158 -1.14 -1.00 12.23
CA SER A 158 0.00 -1.96 12.45
C SER A 158 1.04 -2.01 11.32
N HIS A 159 1.35 -0.87 10.67
CA HIS A 159 2.64 -0.74 9.98
C HIS A 159 3.51 0.28 10.71
N GLU A 160 3.82 -0.03 11.98
CA GLU A 160 5.06 0.45 12.57
C GLU A 160 6.22 -0.25 11.86
N VAL A 161 6.93 0.56 11.09
CA VAL A 161 8.20 0.22 10.44
C VAL A 161 9.23 0.00 11.54
N ALA A 162 9.72 -1.24 11.65
CA ALA A 162 10.98 -1.55 12.32
C ALA A 162 12.19 -1.20 11.44
#